data_AF-A0A349DW16-F1
#
_entry.id   AF-A0A349DW16-F1
#
_cell.length_a   1.000
_cell.length_b   1.000
_cell.length_c   1.000
_cell.angle_alpha   90.00
_cell.angle_beta   90.00
_cell.angle_gamma   90.00
#
_symmetry.space_group_name_H-M   'P 1'
#
loop_
_entity.id
_entity.type
_entity.pdbx_description
1 polymer ?
#
loop_
_entity_poly.entity_id
_entity_poly.type
_entity_poly.pdbx_seq_one_letter_code
_entity_poly.pdbx_strand_id
1 'polypeptide(L)'
;MQRKVGILGGGQLGRMLIQAAIDFDLDISILDPDPNAPCKLFANHFEVGKLTDFDTVYQFGQTVDLLTIEIENVNVDALEKLEQEGKKVFPQPQVIRTIQDKRVQKQFYQTHQIPTPDFVLIDDKSQLEANADFLPAFQKLGKGGFDGRGVQKLSTSADFDKAFENPSLLEKLVDIDKEISVIIARNESGDMTTFPVVELVFHPEHNLVDYLLAPSQIAPELATQAEAIAKKVMLAFDMVGLLAIEMFLTKDGEILVNEVAPRPHNSGHHTIKANGTSQFEQLWRAVLDMPLGDTSTQSLAAMVNVLGAAGHTGDAIYEGVNETLGVTGAYLHLYGKKLTKPSRKMGHVTILDQSLEGLQQKIELIKNSIKVVTK
;
A
#
# COMPACT_ATOMS: atom_id res chain seq x y z
N MET A 1 21.97 4.28 -21.54
CA MET A 1 21.25 5.45 -20.99
C MET A 1 20.95 5.14 -19.54
N GLN A 2 21.96 5.11 -18.68
CA GLN A 2 21.75 4.84 -17.26
C GLN A 2 21.06 6.08 -16.66
N ARG A 3 19.78 5.96 -16.35
CA ARG A 3 19.02 7.02 -15.66
C ARG A 3 19.24 6.85 -14.17
N LYS A 4 19.54 7.95 -13.48
CA LYS A 4 19.67 7.95 -12.03
C LYS A 4 18.30 8.25 -11.41
N VAL A 5 17.73 7.27 -10.71
CA VAL A 5 16.40 7.35 -10.12
C VAL A 5 16.51 7.40 -8.60
N GLY A 6 15.91 8.42 -7.99
CA GLY A 6 15.81 8.58 -6.55
C GLY A 6 14.53 7.97 -6.00
N ILE A 7 14.61 7.25 -4.88
CA ILE A 7 13.45 6.79 -4.12
C ILE A 7 13.49 7.40 -2.72
N LEU A 8 12.39 8.04 -2.32
CA LEU A 8 12.18 8.49 -0.94
C LEU A 8 11.59 7.37 -0.10
N GLY A 9 12.39 6.84 0.84
CA GLY A 9 12.06 5.68 1.65
C GLY A 9 12.82 4.42 1.20
N GLY A 10 13.52 3.81 2.15
CA GLY A 10 14.39 2.66 2.00
C GLY A 10 13.81 1.38 2.62
N GLY A 11 12.49 1.32 2.84
CA GLY A 11 11.78 0.20 3.42
C GLY A 11 11.73 -1.05 2.54
N GLN A 12 10.80 -1.96 2.84
CA GLN A 12 10.69 -3.22 2.09
C GLN A 12 10.25 -3.02 0.63
N LEU A 13 9.42 -2.01 0.34
CA LEU A 13 8.96 -1.81 -1.03
C LEU A 13 10.10 -1.24 -1.87
N GLY A 14 10.93 -0.37 -1.29
CA GLY A 14 12.12 0.18 -1.94
C GLY A 14 13.10 -0.94 -2.28
N ARG A 15 13.22 -1.94 -1.41
CA ARG A 15 14.07 -3.10 -1.64
C ARG A 15 13.57 -3.92 -2.83
N MET A 16 12.26 -4.14 -2.93
CA MET A 16 11.64 -4.86 -4.05
C MET A 16 11.66 -4.04 -5.35
N LEU A 17 11.59 -2.71 -5.25
CA LEU A 17 11.82 -1.79 -6.36
C LEU A 17 13.25 -1.91 -6.90
N ILE A 18 14.27 -1.90 -6.03
CA ILE A 18 15.67 -2.12 -6.45
C ILE A 18 15.82 -3.48 -7.14
N GLN A 19 15.20 -4.54 -6.62
CA GLN A 19 15.26 -5.86 -7.27
C GLN A 19 14.71 -5.83 -8.70
N ALA A 20 13.55 -5.19 -8.91
CA ALA A 20 12.98 -5.03 -10.25
C ALA A 20 13.76 -4.04 -11.13
N ALA A 21 14.56 -3.14 -10.54
CA ALA A 21 15.35 -2.15 -11.27
C ALA A 21 16.61 -2.73 -11.93
N ILE A 22 17.15 -3.82 -11.37
CA ILE A 22 18.38 -4.47 -11.85
C ILE A 22 18.24 -4.94 -13.30
N ASP A 23 17.09 -5.51 -13.66
CA ASP A 23 16.82 -6.00 -15.01
C ASP A 23 16.80 -4.88 -16.07
N PHE A 24 16.61 -3.62 -15.65
CA PHE A 24 16.60 -2.43 -16.51
C PHE A 24 17.89 -1.61 -16.43
N ASP A 25 18.93 -2.09 -15.72
CA ASP A 25 20.21 -1.39 -15.54
C ASP A 25 20.04 0.05 -15.02
N LEU A 26 19.11 0.25 -14.07
CA LEU A 26 18.87 1.56 -13.46
C LEU A 26 19.87 1.83 -12.33
N ASP A 27 20.30 3.09 -12.21
CA ASP A 27 21.10 3.56 -11.08
C ASP A 27 20.16 4.09 -9.99
N ILE A 28 20.01 3.33 -8.90
CA ILE A 28 19.06 3.63 -7.84
C ILE A 28 19.74 4.34 -6.66
N SER A 29 19.26 5.54 -6.37
CA SER A 29 19.59 6.30 -5.17
C SER A 29 18.45 6.25 -4.16
N ILE A 30 18.76 6.06 -2.88
CA ILE A 30 17.77 6.01 -1.80
C ILE A 30 18.06 7.11 -0.78
N LEU A 31 17.00 7.79 -0.32
CA LEU A 31 17.01 8.60 0.89
C LEU A 31 16.19 7.88 1.96
N ASP A 32 16.75 7.65 3.15
CA ASP A 32 16.01 7.10 4.30
C ASP A 32 16.62 7.56 5.64
N PRO A 33 15.81 7.81 6.69
CA PRO A 33 16.33 8.21 8.00
C PRO A 33 17.04 7.09 8.76
N ASP A 34 16.75 5.81 8.47
CA ASP A 34 17.39 4.67 9.10
C ASP A 34 18.67 4.28 8.35
N PRO A 35 19.87 4.43 8.95
CA PRO A 35 21.12 4.01 8.32
C PRO A 35 21.20 2.49 8.06
N ASN A 36 20.28 1.71 8.63
CA ASN A 36 20.15 0.26 8.45
C ASN A 36 18.89 -0.12 7.66
N ALA A 37 18.28 0.80 6.93
CA ALA A 37 17.08 0.52 6.14
C ALA A 37 17.29 -0.68 5.19
N PRO A 38 16.23 -1.48 4.91
CA PRO A 38 16.31 -2.65 4.03
C PRO A 38 17.03 -2.47 2.70
N CYS A 39 16.99 -1.25 2.13
CA CYS A 39 17.64 -0.92 0.85
C CYS A 39 19.15 -0.65 0.94
N LYS A 40 19.71 -0.41 2.13
CA LYS A 40 21.06 0.16 2.32
C LYS A 40 22.16 -0.54 1.53
N LEU A 41 22.11 -1.87 1.46
CA LEU A 41 23.15 -2.68 0.84
C LEU A 41 22.93 -2.96 -0.65
N PHE A 42 21.79 -2.53 -1.20
CA PHE A 42 21.39 -2.84 -2.58
C PHE A 42 21.35 -1.59 -3.48
N ALA A 43 21.23 -0.40 -2.90
CA ALA A 43 21.22 0.85 -3.65
C ALA A 43 22.62 1.22 -4.15
N ASN A 44 22.71 1.79 -5.36
CA ASN A 44 23.95 2.35 -5.91
C ASN A 44 24.44 3.52 -5.06
N HIS A 45 23.51 4.33 -4.56
CA HIS A 45 23.76 5.40 -3.59
C HIS A 45 22.72 5.37 -2.48
N PHE A 46 23.16 5.62 -1.24
CA PHE A 46 22.26 5.67 -0.09
C PHE A 46 22.63 6.84 0.81
N GLU A 47 21.69 7.76 0.98
CA GLU A 47 21.81 8.93 1.83
C GLU A 47 20.95 8.77 3.09
N VAL A 48 21.53 9.12 4.24
CA VAL A 48 20.81 9.11 5.52
C VAL A 48 20.23 10.50 5.75
N GLY A 49 18.91 10.61 5.77
CA GLY A 49 18.25 11.90 5.94
C GLY A 49 16.75 11.79 6.20
N LYS A 50 16.17 12.84 6.78
CA LYS A 50 14.74 12.85 7.10
C LYS A 50 13.92 13.13 5.85
N LEU A 51 12.96 12.26 5.56
CA LEU A 51 12.05 12.40 4.42
C LEU A 51 11.11 13.60 4.55
N THR A 52 10.93 14.14 5.76
CA THR A 52 10.06 15.29 6.05
C THR A 52 10.82 16.61 6.13
N ASP A 53 12.14 16.59 5.99
CA ASP A 53 12.97 17.79 5.97
C ASP A 53 13.09 18.35 4.54
N PHE A 54 12.81 19.64 4.38
CA PHE A 54 12.77 20.28 3.05
C PHE A 54 14.14 20.24 2.37
N ASP A 55 15.17 20.74 3.07
CA ASP A 55 16.51 20.88 2.49
C ASP A 55 17.09 19.52 2.14
N THR A 56 16.88 18.51 3.00
CA THR A 56 17.33 17.13 2.75
C THR A 56 16.69 16.56 1.48
N VAL A 57 15.36 16.60 1.36
CA VAL A 57 14.65 16.07 0.18
C VAL A 57 15.03 16.84 -1.08
N TYR A 58 15.11 18.17 -0.99
CA TYR A 58 15.48 19.04 -2.10
C TYR A 58 16.90 18.74 -2.60
N GLN A 59 17.90 18.72 -1.72
CA GLN A 59 19.29 18.45 -2.10
C GLN A 59 19.46 17.04 -2.66
N PHE A 60 18.85 16.02 -2.06
CA PHE A 60 18.84 14.66 -2.60
C PHE A 60 18.26 14.63 -4.01
N GLY A 61 17.11 15.28 -4.20
CA GLY A 61 16.40 15.35 -5.47
C GLY A 61 17.17 16.04 -6.59
N GLN A 62 18.04 17.00 -6.26
CA GLN A 62 18.92 17.62 -7.25
C GLN A 62 19.90 16.63 -7.89
N THR A 63 20.26 15.56 -7.17
CA THR A 63 21.27 14.61 -7.62
C THR A 63 20.76 13.52 -8.56
N VAL A 64 19.45 13.46 -8.84
CA VAL A 64 18.81 12.41 -9.64
C VAL A 64 18.05 12.99 -10.83
N ASP A 65 17.75 12.17 -11.83
CA ASP A 65 16.99 12.55 -13.02
C ASP A 65 15.47 12.48 -12.78
N LEU A 66 15.06 11.53 -11.93
CA LEU A 66 13.66 11.23 -11.61
C LEU A 66 13.55 10.84 -10.14
N LEU A 67 12.46 11.26 -9.49
CA LEU A 67 12.12 10.89 -8.13
C LEU A 67 10.84 10.06 -8.09
N THR A 68 10.84 9.04 -7.24
CA THR A 68 9.64 8.37 -6.78
C THR A 68 9.63 8.14 -5.27
N ILE A 69 8.53 7.63 -4.74
CA ILE A 69 8.34 7.44 -3.30
C ILE A 69 8.04 5.97 -2.98
N GLU A 70 8.56 5.52 -1.85
CA GLU A 70 8.16 4.28 -1.21
C GLU A 70 7.12 4.50 -0.10
N ILE A 71 7.10 5.71 0.46
CA ILE A 71 6.29 6.06 1.61
C ILE A 71 5.65 7.42 1.36
N GLU A 72 4.41 7.59 1.82
CA GLU A 72 3.65 8.83 1.61
C GLU A 72 4.11 9.96 2.53
N ASN A 73 4.69 9.66 3.69
CA ASN A 73 5.13 10.66 4.66
C ASN A 73 6.47 11.31 4.26
N VAL A 74 6.41 12.17 3.25
CA VAL A 74 7.53 12.91 2.64
C VAL A 74 7.24 14.41 2.64
N ASN A 75 8.28 15.23 2.51
CA ASN A 75 8.16 16.68 2.37
C ASN A 75 7.65 17.04 0.97
N VAL A 76 6.36 17.35 0.86
CA VAL A 76 5.73 17.66 -0.44
C VAL A 76 6.17 19.02 -0.98
N ASP A 77 6.48 19.99 -0.12
CA ASP A 77 6.91 21.32 -0.55
C ASP A 77 8.27 21.26 -1.29
N ALA A 78 9.19 20.39 -0.84
CA ALA A 78 10.45 20.14 -1.52
C ALA A 78 10.24 19.45 -2.88
N LEU A 79 9.31 18.51 -2.95
CA LEU A 79 8.96 17.81 -4.20
C LEU A 79 8.33 18.77 -5.23
N GLU A 80 7.43 19.66 -4.80
CA GLU A 80 6.86 20.71 -5.66
C GLU A 80 7.93 21.67 -6.15
N LYS A 81 8.89 22.04 -5.29
CA LYS A 81 10.01 22.89 -5.69
C LYS A 81 10.89 22.23 -6.76
N LEU A 82 11.17 20.94 -6.61
CA LEU A 82 11.93 20.15 -7.60
C LEU A 82 11.16 20.04 -8.93
N GLU A 83 9.85 19.77 -8.88
CA GLU A 83 8.99 19.71 -10.06
C GLU A 83 8.96 21.05 -10.82
N GLN A 84 8.81 22.17 -10.10
CA GLN A 84 8.86 23.53 -10.69
C GLN A 84 10.20 23.84 -11.38
N GLU A 85 11.29 23.21 -10.93
CA GLU A 85 12.63 23.34 -11.51
C GLU A 85 12.88 22.35 -12.66
N GLY A 86 11.88 21.55 -13.05
CA GLY A 86 11.92 20.64 -14.19
C GLY A 86 12.38 19.23 -13.86
N LYS A 87 12.50 18.85 -12.58
CA LYS A 87 12.74 17.45 -12.19
C LYS A 87 11.46 16.63 -12.40
N LYS A 88 11.60 15.39 -12.85
CA LYS A 88 10.49 14.45 -12.90
C LYS A 88 10.20 13.89 -11.52
N VAL A 89 8.98 14.06 -11.01
CA VAL A 89 8.56 13.55 -9.70
C VAL A 89 7.27 12.74 -9.88
N PHE A 90 7.30 11.45 -9.51
CA PHE A 90 6.16 10.54 -9.65
C PHE A 90 5.90 9.72 -8.38
N PRO A 91 4.66 9.64 -7.87
CA PRO A 91 3.49 10.39 -8.31
C PRO A 91 3.74 11.89 -8.21
N GLN A 92 2.94 12.66 -8.94
CA GLN A 92 3.07 14.12 -8.91
C GLN A 92 2.82 14.65 -7.48
N PRO A 93 3.54 15.70 -7.03
CA PRO A 93 3.49 16.17 -5.64
C PRO A 93 2.07 16.53 -5.15
N GLN A 94 1.21 17.09 -6.00
CA GLN A 94 -0.19 17.40 -5.68
C GLN A 94 -1.02 16.16 -5.32
N VAL A 95 -0.69 15.00 -5.91
CA VAL A 95 -1.33 13.72 -5.60
C VAL A 95 -0.94 13.29 -4.19
N ILE A 96 0.36 13.38 -3.86
CA ILE A 96 0.87 13.08 -2.51
C ILE A 96 0.22 14.02 -1.49
N ARG A 97 0.14 15.32 -1.78
CA ARG A 97 -0.49 16.32 -0.91
C ARG A 97 -1.94 15.97 -0.58
N THR A 98 -2.69 15.55 -1.58
CA THR A 98 -4.11 15.17 -1.44
C THR A 98 -4.25 13.92 -0.59
N ILE A 99 -3.36 12.92 -0.79
CA ILE A 99 -3.45 11.62 -0.12
C ILE A 99 -2.95 11.68 1.33
N GLN A 100 -2.01 12.56 1.66
CA GLN A 100 -1.49 12.72 3.03
C GLN A 100 -2.55 13.18 4.04
N ASP A 101 -3.66 13.80 3.60
CA ASP A 101 -4.78 14.18 4.47
C ASP A 101 -6.06 13.45 4.04
N LYS A 102 -6.53 12.51 4.86
CA LYS A 102 -7.74 11.72 4.61
C LYS A 102 -8.98 12.59 4.40
N ARG A 103 -9.04 13.78 5.01
CA ARG A 103 -10.16 14.72 4.83
C ARG A 103 -10.17 15.29 3.41
N VAL A 104 -9.00 15.74 2.95
CA VAL A 104 -8.81 16.28 1.60
C VAL A 104 -9.03 15.18 0.56
N GLN A 105 -8.53 13.98 0.79
CA GLN A 105 -8.76 12.82 -0.06
C GLN A 105 -10.26 12.51 -0.21
N LYS A 106 -11.03 12.52 0.89
CA LYS A 106 -12.49 12.27 0.85
C LYS A 106 -13.25 13.39 0.12
N GLN A 107 -12.88 14.65 0.33
CA GLN A 107 -13.44 15.78 -0.44
C GLN A 107 -13.10 15.68 -1.93
N PHE A 108 -11.89 15.24 -2.26
CA PHE A 108 -11.48 14.97 -3.64
C PHE A 108 -12.36 13.91 -4.29
N TYR A 109 -12.70 12.83 -3.58
CA TYR A 109 -13.64 11.82 -4.07
C TYR A 109 -15.02 12.39 -4.35
N GLN A 110 -15.59 13.19 -3.43
CA GLN A 110 -16.89 13.85 -3.66
C GLN A 110 -16.86 14.74 -4.91
N THR A 111 -15.83 15.57 -5.04
CA THR A 111 -15.67 16.50 -6.17
C THR A 111 -15.63 15.77 -7.52
N HIS A 112 -14.98 14.60 -7.56
CA HIS A 112 -14.83 13.79 -8.77
C HIS A 112 -15.87 12.66 -8.88
N GLN A 113 -16.88 12.64 -8.01
CA GLN A 113 -17.94 11.62 -7.97
C GLN A 113 -17.37 10.19 -7.88
N ILE A 114 -16.27 10.02 -7.16
CA ILE A 114 -15.71 8.70 -6.85
C ILE A 114 -16.52 8.12 -5.68
N PRO A 115 -17.07 6.89 -5.81
CA PRO A 115 -17.87 6.31 -4.75
C PRO A 115 -17.00 6.09 -3.51
N THR A 116 -17.47 6.54 -2.36
CA THR A 116 -16.78 6.41 -1.07
C THR A 116 -17.84 6.41 0.03
N PRO A 117 -17.58 5.82 1.22
CA PRO A 117 -18.54 5.87 2.31
C PRO A 117 -18.87 7.32 2.68
N ASP A 118 -20.11 7.56 3.10
CA ASP A 118 -20.54 8.86 3.60
C ASP A 118 -19.59 9.34 4.71
N PHE A 119 -19.32 10.64 4.75
CA PHE A 119 -18.47 11.21 5.77
C PHE A 119 -18.86 12.62 6.17
N VAL A 120 -18.43 13.00 7.38
CA VAL A 120 -18.54 14.34 7.94
C VAL A 120 -17.16 14.77 8.43
N LEU A 121 -16.74 15.98 8.06
CA LEU A 121 -15.49 16.54 8.56
C LEU A 121 -15.66 17.05 9.99
N ILE A 122 -14.66 16.77 10.82
CA ILE A 122 -14.63 17.16 12.22
C ILE A 122 -13.33 17.92 12.47
N ASP A 123 -13.42 19.21 12.76
CA ASP A 123 -12.24 20.02 13.08
C ASP A 123 -11.72 19.74 14.50
N ASP A 124 -12.65 19.50 15.43
CA ASP A 124 -12.35 19.14 16.81
C ASP A 124 -13.52 18.38 17.47
N LYS A 125 -13.24 17.80 18.64
CA LYS A 125 -14.18 16.95 19.38
C LYS A 125 -15.50 17.61 19.76
N SER A 126 -15.54 18.94 19.90
CA SER A 126 -16.77 19.64 20.28
C SER A 126 -17.89 19.52 19.23
N GLN A 127 -17.53 19.21 17.99
CA GLN A 127 -18.47 19.02 16.88
C GLN A 127 -19.16 17.64 16.91
N LEU A 128 -18.74 16.70 17.76
CA LEU A 128 -19.29 15.34 17.77
C LEU A 128 -20.74 15.27 18.24
N GLU A 129 -21.11 16.04 19.27
CA GLU A 129 -22.49 16.09 19.78
C GLU A 129 -23.48 16.52 18.70
N ALA A 130 -23.12 17.52 17.90
CA ALA A 130 -23.94 17.99 16.78
C ALA A 130 -24.06 16.96 15.64
N ASN A 131 -23.19 15.94 15.62
CA ASN A 131 -23.14 14.90 14.59
C ASN A 131 -23.47 13.50 15.15
N ALA A 132 -24.09 13.41 16.34
CA ALA A 132 -24.41 12.13 16.98
C ALA A 132 -25.32 11.23 16.13
N ASP A 133 -26.22 11.82 15.33
CA ASP A 133 -27.11 11.09 14.41
C ASP A 133 -26.37 10.40 13.25
N PHE A 134 -25.11 10.77 13.01
CA PHE A 134 -24.27 10.14 12.00
C PHE A 134 -23.70 8.79 12.45
N LEU A 135 -23.76 8.46 13.74
CA LEU A 135 -23.27 7.19 14.29
C LEU A 135 -24.15 6.00 13.85
N PRO A 136 -23.62 4.76 13.82
CA PRO A 136 -22.23 4.38 14.08
C PRO A 136 -21.28 4.80 12.95
N ALA A 137 -20.07 5.21 13.33
CA ALA A 137 -19.05 5.68 12.40
C ALA A 137 -17.63 5.34 12.89
N PHE A 138 -16.67 5.39 11.97
CA PHE A 138 -15.25 5.44 12.29
C PHE A 138 -14.77 6.88 12.26
N GLN A 139 -14.23 7.38 13.37
CA GLN A 139 -13.46 8.61 13.38
C GLN A 139 -12.04 8.31 12.88
N LYS A 140 -11.63 8.95 11.78
CA LYS A 140 -10.29 8.81 11.20
C LYS A 140 -9.55 10.15 11.29
N LEU A 141 -8.37 10.18 11.89
CA LEU A 141 -7.48 11.36 11.87
C LEU A 141 -7.20 11.78 10.43
N GLY A 142 -7.17 13.09 10.17
CA GLY A 142 -6.85 13.61 8.84
C GLY A 142 -5.43 13.25 8.42
N LYS A 143 -4.45 13.50 9.28
CA LYS A 143 -3.02 13.22 9.02
C LYS A 143 -2.41 12.31 10.08
N GLY A 144 -1.36 11.59 9.68
CA GLY A 144 -0.51 10.82 10.60
C GLY A 144 -1.08 9.49 11.10
N GLY A 145 -2.28 9.09 10.66
CA GLY A 145 -2.80 7.74 10.85
C GLY A 145 -2.14 6.75 9.89
N PHE A 146 -1.73 5.59 10.40
CA PHE A 146 -1.11 4.50 9.62
C PHE A 146 -1.34 3.15 10.30
N ASP A 147 -1.45 2.06 9.53
CA ASP A 147 -1.64 0.68 10.03
C ASP A 147 -2.68 0.59 11.17
N GLY A 148 -3.87 1.19 10.97
CA GLY A 148 -4.97 1.21 11.94
C GLY A 148 -4.85 2.23 13.09
N ARG A 149 -3.69 2.89 13.25
CA ARG A 149 -3.55 4.02 14.19
C ARG A 149 -4.27 5.25 13.64
N GLY A 150 -4.90 6.01 14.53
CA GLY A 150 -5.70 7.17 14.12
C GLY A 150 -7.06 6.80 13.54
N VAL A 151 -7.55 5.59 13.82
CA VAL A 151 -8.92 5.14 13.53
C VAL A 151 -9.58 4.71 14.84
N GLN A 152 -10.77 5.23 15.13
CA GLN A 152 -11.54 4.93 16.33
C GLN A 152 -13.00 4.67 15.94
N LYS A 153 -13.56 3.53 16.34
CA LYS A 153 -15.00 3.28 16.18
C LYS A 153 -15.77 4.04 17.25
N LEU A 154 -16.79 4.78 16.84
CA LEU A 154 -17.78 5.44 17.69
C LEU A 154 -19.14 4.84 17.37
N SER A 155 -19.71 4.09 18.30
CA SER A 155 -20.98 3.38 18.10
C SER A 155 -22.16 4.24 18.53
N THR A 156 -22.02 4.98 19.63
CA THR A 156 -23.00 5.92 20.17
C THR A 156 -22.29 7.13 20.79
N SER A 157 -23.05 8.14 21.23
CA SER A 157 -22.48 9.31 21.94
C SER A 157 -21.72 8.94 23.22
N ALA A 158 -22.01 7.77 23.82
CA ALA A 158 -21.24 7.27 24.96
C ALA A 158 -19.77 6.94 24.64
N ASP A 159 -19.40 6.84 23.36
CA ASP A 159 -18.02 6.61 22.93
C ASP A 159 -17.21 7.92 22.76
N PHE A 160 -17.81 9.10 22.91
CA PHE A 160 -17.13 10.38 22.64
C PHE A 160 -15.90 10.61 23.51
N ASP A 161 -15.82 10.06 24.71
CA ASP A 161 -14.60 10.16 25.54
C ASP A 161 -13.37 9.51 24.88
N LYS A 162 -13.58 8.56 23.96
CA LYS A 162 -12.51 7.87 23.20
C LYS A 162 -12.11 8.61 21.92
N ALA A 163 -12.87 9.64 21.53
CA ALA A 163 -12.68 10.33 20.28
C ALA A 163 -11.36 11.10 20.22
N PHE A 164 -10.82 11.26 19.02
CA PHE A 164 -9.67 12.11 18.77
C PHE A 164 -10.04 13.58 18.87
N GLU A 165 -9.14 14.38 19.45
CA GLU A 165 -9.26 15.84 19.54
C GLU A 165 -8.80 16.54 18.25
N ASN A 166 -7.87 15.93 17.52
CA ASN A 166 -7.26 16.52 16.33
C ASN A 166 -8.22 16.48 15.12
N PRO A 167 -7.99 17.34 14.11
CA PRO A 167 -8.81 17.36 12.90
C PRO A 167 -8.90 15.98 12.23
N SER A 168 -10.13 15.57 11.95
CA SER A 168 -10.51 14.21 11.57
C SER A 168 -11.74 14.22 10.66
N LEU A 169 -12.23 13.03 10.31
CA LEU A 169 -13.55 12.84 9.71
C LEU A 169 -14.27 11.68 10.41
N LEU A 170 -15.59 11.76 10.51
CA LEU A 170 -16.44 10.60 10.76
C LEU A 170 -16.75 9.97 9.41
N GLU A 171 -16.46 8.68 9.25
CA GLU A 171 -16.83 7.88 8.10
C GLU A 171 -17.93 6.89 8.52
N LYS A 172 -19.04 6.84 7.79
CA LYS A 172 -20.18 5.99 8.13
C LYS A 172 -19.73 4.53 8.17
N LEU A 173 -20.20 3.79 9.18
CA LEU A 173 -19.97 2.35 9.24
C LEU A 173 -20.61 1.68 8.02
N VAL A 174 -19.80 1.02 7.20
CA VAL A 174 -20.23 0.27 6.01
C VAL A 174 -20.58 -1.17 6.40
N ASP A 175 -21.67 -1.72 5.85
CA ASP A 175 -21.98 -3.15 5.97
C ASP A 175 -21.22 -3.94 4.88
N ILE A 176 -19.96 -4.25 5.20
CA ILE A 176 -18.99 -4.84 4.29
C ILE A 176 -19.28 -6.34 4.10
N ASP A 177 -19.34 -6.79 2.84
CA ASP A 177 -19.22 -8.20 2.46
C ASP A 177 -17.74 -8.60 2.32
N LYS A 178 -16.98 -7.82 1.53
CA LYS A 178 -15.56 -8.06 1.27
C LYS A 178 -14.77 -6.76 1.21
N GLU A 179 -13.52 -6.82 1.65
CA GLU A 179 -12.54 -5.79 1.31
C GLU A 179 -11.73 -6.27 0.10
N ILE A 180 -11.66 -5.43 -0.92
CA ILE A 180 -10.97 -5.73 -2.17
C ILE A 180 -9.97 -4.64 -2.49
N SER A 181 -9.00 -4.95 -3.33
CA SER A 181 -8.03 -3.96 -3.80
C SER A 181 -7.78 -4.11 -5.29
N VAL A 182 -7.55 -2.99 -5.96
CA VAL A 182 -7.10 -2.93 -7.35
C VAL A 182 -5.81 -2.13 -7.39
N ILE A 183 -4.81 -2.67 -8.08
CA ILE A 183 -3.61 -1.93 -8.44
C ILE A 183 -3.73 -1.50 -9.90
N ILE A 184 -3.48 -0.24 -10.17
CA ILE A 184 -3.51 0.33 -11.51
C ILE A 184 -2.23 1.10 -11.78
N ALA A 185 -1.69 0.97 -12.99
CA ALA A 185 -0.52 1.70 -13.46
C ALA A 185 -0.90 2.58 -14.66
N ARG A 186 -0.28 3.76 -14.75
CA ARG A 186 -0.40 4.68 -15.89
C ARG A 186 0.94 5.33 -16.21
N ASN A 187 1.36 5.32 -17.48
CA ASN A 187 2.59 6.00 -17.92
C ASN A 187 2.30 7.43 -18.45
N GLU A 188 3.35 8.20 -18.74
CA GLU A 188 3.22 9.57 -19.28
C GLU A 188 2.54 9.59 -20.66
N SER A 189 2.76 8.55 -21.47
CA SER A 189 2.10 8.34 -22.77
C SER A 189 0.58 8.08 -22.66
N GLY A 190 0.07 7.83 -21.44
CA GLY A 190 -1.34 7.64 -21.14
C GLY A 190 -1.82 6.19 -21.22
N ASP A 191 -0.93 5.22 -21.49
CA ASP A 191 -1.26 3.81 -21.36
C ASP A 191 -1.65 3.52 -19.90
N MET A 192 -2.65 2.68 -19.71
CA MET A 192 -3.17 2.38 -18.39
C MET A 192 -3.63 0.93 -18.31
N THR A 193 -3.15 0.21 -17.30
CA THR A 193 -3.52 -1.19 -17.06
C THR A 193 -3.78 -1.47 -15.59
N THR A 194 -4.74 -2.35 -15.33
CA THR A 194 -5.12 -2.83 -14.00
C THR A 194 -4.55 -4.23 -13.77
N PHE A 195 -4.11 -4.49 -12.55
CA PHE A 195 -4.00 -5.86 -12.05
C PHE A 195 -5.41 -6.38 -11.73
N PRO A 196 -5.65 -7.70 -11.86
CA PRO A 196 -6.88 -8.32 -11.42
C PRO A 196 -7.19 -7.98 -9.96
N VAL A 197 -8.48 -7.80 -9.66
CA VAL A 197 -8.96 -7.50 -8.31
C VAL A 197 -8.50 -8.57 -7.34
N VAL A 198 -8.05 -8.16 -6.15
CA VAL A 198 -7.67 -9.06 -5.05
C VAL A 198 -8.59 -8.87 -3.85
N GLU A 199 -8.69 -9.89 -3.02
CA GLU A 199 -9.52 -9.90 -1.82
C GLU A 199 -8.67 -10.00 -0.56
N LEU A 200 -8.93 -9.14 0.42
CA LEU A 200 -8.28 -9.17 1.72
C LEU A 200 -9.16 -9.99 2.67
N VAL A 201 -8.66 -11.16 3.08
CA VAL A 201 -9.37 -12.04 4.00
C VAL A 201 -8.91 -11.73 5.42
N PHE A 202 -9.85 -11.39 6.29
CA PHE A 202 -9.58 -10.99 7.67
C PHE A 202 -9.65 -12.16 8.63
N HIS A 203 -8.78 -12.13 9.63
CA HIS A 203 -8.86 -13.07 10.74
C HIS A 203 -10.13 -12.79 11.55
N PRO A 204 -10.98 -13.79 11.81
CA PRO A 204 -12.30 -13.61 12.41
C PRO A 204 -12.27 -12.94 13.79
N GLU A 205 -11.17 -13.09 14.53
CA GLU A 205 -11.03 -12.57 15.89
C GLU A 205 -10.16 -11.31 16.03
N HIS A 206 -9.32 -10.99 15.05
CA HIS A 206 -8.26 -9.98 15.21
C HIS A 206 -8.41 -8.74 14.33
N ASN A 207 -9.39 -8.71 13.40
CA ASN A 207 -9.56 -7.61 12.43
C ASN A 207 -8.24 -7.24 11.72
N LEU A 208 -7.39 -8.23 11.51
CA LEU A 208 -6.13 -8.11 10.76
C LEU A 208 -6.27 -8.95 9.50
N VAL A 209 -5.71 -8.48 8.41
CA VAL A 209 -5.60 -9.26 7.17
C VAL A 209 -4.81 -10.53 7.46
N ASP A 210 -5.49 -11.67 7.36
CA ASP A 210 -4.94 -12.99 7.57
C ASP A 210 -4.15 -13.43 6.33
N TYR A 211 -4.81 -13.39 5.18
CA TYR A 211 -4.18 -13.57 3.88
C TYR A 211 -4.90 -12.75 2.81
N LEU A 212 -4.22 -12.58 1.68
CA LEU A 212 -4.80 -11.99 0.48
C LEU A 212 -4.99 -13.07 -0.57
N LEU A 213 -6.12 -13.05 -1.27
CA LEU A 213 -6.45 -13.96 -2.36
C LEU A 213 -6.37 -13.24 -3.71
N ALA A 214 -5.67 -13.84 -4.67
CA ALA A 214 -5.44 -13.27 -5.99
C ALA A 214 -5.63 -14.32 -7.09
N PRO A 215 -6.56 -14.11 -8.05
CA PRO A 215 -7.57 -13.06 -8.07
C PRO A 215 -8.65 -13.29 -7.01
N SER A 216 -9.41 -12.25 -6.70
CA SER A 216 -10.63 -12.31 -5.88
C SER A 216 -11.66 -13.27 -6.50
N GLN A 217 -12.52 -13.85 -5.65
CA GLN A 217 -13.60 -14.75 -6.06
C GLN A 217 -14.96 -14.04 -6.19
N ILE A 218 -14.97 -12.70 -6.26
CA ILE A 218 -16.18 -11.93 -6.55
C ILE A 218 -16.68 -12.21 -7.97
N ALA A 219 -17.95 -11.87 -8.21
CA ALA A 219 -18.56 -12.01 -9.52
C ALA A 219 -17.82 -11.16 -10.59
N PRO A 220 -17.64 -11.65 -11.83
CA PRO A 220 -16.89 -10.95 -12.88
C PRO A 220 -17.35 -9.52 -13.16
N GLU A 221 -18.65 -9.24 -13.03
CA GLU A 221 -19.25 -7.92 -13.16
C GLU A 221 -18.78 -6.95 -12.07
N LEU A 222 -18.65 -7.41 -10.83
CA LEU A 222 -18.13 -6.63 -9.71
C LEU A 222 -16.63 -6.37 -9.89
N ALA A 223 -15.88 -7.35 -10.39
CA ALA A 223 -14.47 -7.16 -10.73
C ALA A 223 -14.29 -6.08 -11.81
N THR A 224 -15.09 -6.15 -12.87
CA THR A 224 -15.10 -5.14 -13.94
C THR A 224 -15.47 -3.75 -13.41
N GLN A 225 -16.43 -3.66 -12.50
CA GLN A 225 -16.82 -2.41 -11.85
C GLN A 225 -15.68 -1.83 -10.98
N ALA A 226 -15.00 -2.66 -10.18
CA ALA A 226 -13.86 -2.23 -9.39
C ALA A 226 -12.72 -1.70 -10.27
N GLU A 227 -12.40 -2.36 -11.38
CA GLU A 227 -11.40 -1.89 -12.34
C GLU A 227 -11.80 -0.57 -13.02
N ALA A 228 -13.09 -0.40 -13.33
CA ALA A 228 -13.60 0.86 -13.88
C ALA A 228 -13.49 2.02 -12.88
N ILE A 229 -13.81 1.77 -11.60
CA ILE A 229 -13.59 2.73 -10.51
C ILE A 229 -12.09 3.05 -10.42
N ALA A 230 -11.21 2.05 -10.49
CA ALA A 230 -9.77 2.26 -10.41
C ALA A 230 -9.25 3.18 -11.52
N LYS A 231 -9.69 2.96 -12.77
CA LYS A 231 -9.39 3.83 -13.91
C LYS A 231 -9.91 5.26 -13.70
N LYS A 232 -11.14 5.41 -13.19
CA LYS A 232 -11.72 6.72 -12.86
C LYS A 232 -10.88 7.46 -11.83
N VAL A 233 -10.46 6.78 -10.76
CA VAL A 233 -9.63 7.38 -9.70
C VAL A 233 -8.26 7.80 -10.25
N MET A 234 -7.59 6.93 -11.02
CA MET A 234 -6.28 7.24 -11.64
C MET A 234 -6.36 8.46 -12.55
N LEU A 235 -7.42 8.55 -13.38
CA LEU A 235 -7.65 9.70 -14.27
C LEU A 235 -8.00 10.98 -13.51
N ALA A 236 -8.80 10.88 -12.44
CA ALA A 236 -9.16 12.04 -11.62
C ALA A 236 -7.93 12.67 -10.96
N PHE A 237 -6.98 11.86 -10.50
CA PHE A 237 -5.71 12.36 -9.97
C PHE A 237 -4.75 12.86 -11.05
N ASP A 238 -5.03 12.56 -12.33
CA ASP A 238 -4.09 12.68 -13.46
C ASP A 238 -2.70 12.16 -13.11
N MET A 239 -2.68 10.98 -12.48
CA MET A 239 -1.45 10.43 -11.91
C MET A 239 -0.68 9.63 -12.96
N VAL A 240 0.66 9.72 -12.88
CA VAL A 240 1.60 8.78 -13.51
C VAL A 240 2.25 7.94 -12.41
N GLY A 241 2.49 6.66 -12.70
CA GLY A 241 3.04 5.70 -11.78
C GLY A 241 2.04 4.60 -11.44
N LEU A 242 2.03 4.16 -10.18
CA LEU A 242 1.22 3.04 -9.71
C LEU A 242 0.38 3.48 -8.52
N LEU A 243 -0.92 3.18 -8.56
CA LEU A 243 -1.89 3.50 -7.53
C LEU A 243 -2.55 2.21 -7.05
N ALA A 244 -2.46 1.94 -5.75
CA ALA A 244 -3.26 0.92 -5.09
C ALA A 244 -4.52 1.57 -4.52
N ILE A 245 -5.65 0.93 -4.74
CA ILE A 245 -6.97 1.44 -4.36
C ILE A 245 -7.63 0.36 -3.52
N GLU A 246 -7.90 0.68 -2.26
CA GLU A 246 -8.64 -0.20 -1.35
C GLU A 246 -10.12 0.16 -1.40
N MET A 247 -10.96 -0.86 -1.51
CA MET A 247 -12.40 -0.70 -1.68
C MET A 247 -13.16 -1.65 -0.76
N PHE A 248 -14.36 -1.23 -0.39
CA PHE A 248 -15.34 -2.07 0.27
C PHE A 248 -16.38 -2.52 -0.76
N LEU A 249 -16.59 -3.83 -0.87
CA LEU A 249 -17.79 -4.40 -1.47
C LEU A 249 -18.82 -4.54 -0.35
N THR A 250 -19.97 -3.88 -0.49
CA THR A 250 -21.07 -3.96 0.48
C THR A 250 -21.91 -5.22 0.24
N LYS A 251 -22.68 -5.65 1.24
CA LYS A 251 -23.62 -6.78 1.08
C LYS A 251 -24.71 -6.54 0.05
N ASP A 252 -25.00 -5.27 -0.25
CA ASP A 252 -25.96 -4.86 -1.28
C ASP A 252 -25.31 -4.77 -2.68
N GLY A 253 -24.02 -5.05 -2.80
CA GLY A 253 -23.28 -5.10 -4.07
C GLY A 253 -22.68 -3.77 -4.53
N GLU A 254 -22.59 -2.77 -3.65
CA GLU A 254 -21.93 -1.49 -3.97
C GLU A 254 -20.42 -1.58 -3.74
N ILE A 255 -19.64 -0.85 -4.56
CA ILE A 255 -18.18 -0.76 -4.41
C ILE A 255 -17.81 0.67 -4.02
N LEU A 256 -17.24 0.83 -2.83
CA LEU A 256 -16.89 2.11 -2.23
C LEU A 256 -15.39 2.21 -2.03
N VAL A 257 -14.73 3.26 -2.53
CA VAL A 257 -13.30 3.51 -2.30
C VAL A 257 -13.09 3.93 -0.84
N ASN A 258 -12.31 3.12 -0.11
CA ASN A 258 -11.91 3.40 1.26
C ASN A 258 -10.76 4.42 1.26
N GLU A 259 -9.62 4.03 0.69
CA GLU A 259 -8.40 4.83 0.59
C GLU A 259 -7.53 4.43 -0.61
N VAL A 260 -6.51 5.24 -0.89
CA VAL A 260 -5.54 4.99 -1.96
C VAL A 260 -4.11 5.18 -1.49
N ALA A 261 -3.17 4.44 -2.09
CA ALA A 261 -1.74 4.56 -1.88
C ALA A 261 -1.02 4.72 -3.24
N PRO A 262 -0.36 5.86 -3.51
CA PRO A 262 0.19 6.20 -4.83
C PRO A 262 1.61 5.64 -5.00
N ARG A 263 1.75 4.34 -4.70
CA ARG A 263 3.02 3.60 -4.62
C ARG A 263 2.73 2.10 -4.67
N PRO A 264 3.75 1.24 -4.83
CA PRO A 264 3.59 -0.19 -4.61
C PRO A 264 2.95 -0.47 -3.24
N HIS A 265 2.12 -1.50 -3.20
CA HIS A 265 1.29 -1.80 -2.05
C HIS A 265 1.41 -3.25 -1.62
N ASN A 266 1.15 -3.52 -0.34
CA ASN A 266 1.21 -4.88 0.21
C ASN A 266 0.22 -5.80 -0.51
N SER A 267 -0.94 -5.26 -0.92
CA SER A 267 -1.94 -6.03 -1.66
C SER A 267 -1.44 -6.54 -3.03
N GLY A 268 -0.35 -5.98 -3.55
CA GLY A 268 0.25 -6.39 -4.82
C GLY A 268 1.46 -7.32 -4.72
N HIS A 269 1.88 -7.78 -3.55
CA HIS A 269 3.14 -8.54 -3.44
C HIS A 269 3.11 -9.89 -4.17
N HIS A 270 1.92 -10.51 -4.25
CA HIS A 270 1.69 -11.72 -5.02
C HIS A 270 2.12 -11.57 -6.50
N THR A 271 2.04 -10.37 -7.07
CA THR A 271 2.38 -10.09 -8.48
C THR A 271 3.82 -10.43 -8.84
N ILE A 272 4.73 -10.54 -7.86
CA ILE A 272 6.11 -11.00 -8.09
C ILE A 272 6.14 -12.44 -8.64
N LYS A 273 5.16 -13.27 -8.26
CA LYS A 273 5.13 -14.71 -8.60
C LYS A 273 3.88 -15.13 -9.38
N ALA A 274 2.80 -14.37 -9.30
CA ALA A 274 1.49 -14.79 -9.78
C ALA A 274 1.03 -14.06 -11.06
N ASN A 275 1.77 -13.06 -11.54
CA ASN A 275 1.37 -12.25 -12.69
C ASN A 275 2.51 -12.15 -13.71
N GLY A 276 2.18 -11.84 -14.96
CA GLY A 276 3.17 -11.67 -16.03
C GLY A 276 4.21 -10.58 -15.75
N THR A 277 3.82 -9.54 -15.01
CA THR A 277 4.66 -8.42 -14.60
C THR A 277 4.40 -8.13 -13.13
N SER A 278 5.44 -7.88 -12.34
CA SER A 278 5.25 -7.46 -10.95
C SER A 278 4.80 -6.00 -10.84
N GLN A 279 4.12 -5.62 -9.75
CA GLN A 279 3.80 -4.21 -9.48
C GLN A 279 5.05 -3.32 -9.45
N PHE A 280 6.20 -3.88 -9.04
CA PHE A 280 7.46 -3.14 -8.91
C PHE A 280 8.05 -2.81 -10.28
N GLU A 281 8.06 -3.81 -11.17
CA GLU A 281 8.40 -3.59 -12.57
C GLU A 281 7.39 -2.66 -13.26
N GLN A 282 6.09 -2.80 -12.98
CA GLN A 282 5.07 -1.92 -13.52
C GLN A 282 5.26 -0.46 -13.11
N LEU A 283 5.68 -0.19 -11.87
CA LEU A 283 6.04 1.17 -11.47
C LEU A 283 7.18 1.69 -12.34
N TRP A 284 8.24 0.91 -12.55
CA TRP A 284 9.36 1.34 -13.38
C TRP A 284 8.95 1.64 -14.81
N ARG A 285 8.18 0.74 -15.43
CA ARG A 285 7.65 0.98 -16.77
C ARG A 285 6.81 2.26 -16.82
N ALA A 286 5.96 2.48 -15.81
CA ALA A 286 5.10 3.66 -15.74
C ALA A 286 5.89 4.97 -15.62
N VAL A 287 6.79 5.08 -14.65
CA VAL A 287 7.51 6.34 -14.37
C VAL A 287 8.64 6.63 -15.38
N LEU A 288 9.13 5.60 -16.07
CA LEU A 288 10.14 5.77 -17.14
C LEU A 288 9.53 5.95 -18.53
N ASP A 289 8.19 5.95 -18.62
CA ASP A 289 7.41 6.03 -19.87
C ASP A 289 7.73 4.90 -20.87
N MET A 290 7.81 3.68 -20.35
CA MET A 290 7.95 2.46 -21.15
C MET A 290 6.57 1.83 -21.41
N PRO A 291 6.46 0.93 -22.41
CA PRO A 291 5.27 0.10 -22.58
C PRO A 291 4.97 -0.69 -21.29
N LEU A 292 3.73 -0.56 -20.81
CA LEU A 292 3.26 -1.31 -19.66
C LEU A 292 3.28 -2.82 -19.95
N GLY A 293 3.63 -3.60 -18.94
CA GLY A 293 3.71 -5.05 -19.02
C GLY A 293 2.35 -5.73 -18.87
N ASP A 294 2.34 -7.03 -19.17
CA ASP A 294 1.16 -7.88 -19.00
C ASP A 294 0.88 -8.10 -17.51
N THR A 295 -0.31 -7.66 -17.07
CA THR A 295 -0.78 -7.80 -15.68
C THR A 295 -1.64 -9.06 -15.47
N SER A 296 -1.79 -9.90 -16.49
CA SER A 296 -2.59 -11.12 -16.41
C SER A 296 -2.11 -12.06 -15.29
N THR A 297 -3.06 -12.70 -14.63
CA THR A 297 -2.80 -13.75 -13.64
C THR A 297 -2.29 -15.00 -14.35
N GLN A 298 -1.17 -15.54 -13.88
CA GLN A 298 -0.59 -16.79 -14.36
C GLN A 298 -0.97 -18.01 -13.50
N SER A 299 -1.32 -17.80 -12.23
CA SER A 299 -1.76 -18.86 -11.31
C SER A 299 -2.66 -18.26 -10.24
N LEU A 300 -3.58 -19.07 -9.72
CA LEU A 300 -4.25 -18.74 -8.47
C LEU A 300 -3.18 -18.61 -7.37
N ALA A 301 -3.30 -17.56 -6.57
CA ALA A 301 -2.31 -17.20 -5.57
C ALA A 301 -2.95 -16.72 -4.27
N ALA A 302 -2.20 -16.91 -3.19
CA ALA A 302 -2.44 -16.23 -1.92
C ALA A 302 -1.16 -15.57 -1.42
N MET A 303 -1.30 -14.51 -0.64
CA MET A 303 -0.19 -13.87 0.05
C MET A 303 -0.46 -13.88 1.55
N VAL A 304 0.47 -14.47 2.31
CA VAL A 304 0.45 -14.47 3.77
C VAL A 304 1.57 -13.54 4.26
N ASN A 305 1.24 -12.61 5.16
CA ASN A 305 2.25 -11.74 5.77
C ASN A 305 3.07 -12.53 6.80
N VAL A 306 4.40 -12.38 6.77
CA VAL A 306 5.28 -12.90 7.82
C VAL A 306 5.48 -11.79 8.85
N LEU A 307 4.83 -11.92 10.00
CA LEU A 307 4.78 -10.90 11.04
C LEU A 307 5.66 -11.26 12.24
N GLY A 308 6.15 -10.25 12.96
CA GLY A 308 6.72 -10.43 14.30
C GLY A 308 5.70 -11.00 15.28
N ALA A 309 6.06 -12.07 15.99
CA ALA A 309 5.17 -12.76 16.90
C ALA A 309 4.82 -11.93 18.15
N ALA A 310 3.66 -12.21 18.74
CA ALA A 310 3.26 -11.61 20.02
C ALA A 310 4.28 -11.93 21.13
N GLY A 311 4.56 -10.97 22.01
CA GLY A 311 5.54 -11.14 23.09
C GLY A 311 7.02 -11.09 22.68
N HIS A 312 7.34 -10.99 21.40
CA HIS A 312 8.73 -10.96 20.90
C HIS A 312 9.14 -9.55 20.47
N THR A 313 10.23 -9.01 21.03
CA THR A 313 10.85 -7.74 20.60
C THR A 313 12.37 -7.83 20.75
N GLY A 314 13.11 -7.66 19.64
CA GLY A 314 14.57 -7.87 19.62
C GLY A 314 15.07 -8.36 18.27
N ASP A 315 16.23 -9.01 18.24
CA ASP A 315 16.79 -9.59 17.02
C ASP A 315 15.88 -10.69 16.46
N ALA A 316 15.58 -10.58 15.17
CA ALA A 316 14.66 -11.48 14.48
C ALA A 316 15.30 -12.85 14.24
N ILE A 317 14.61 -13.90 14.70
CA ILE A 317 14.89 -15.29 14.37
C ILE A 317 13.68 -15.83 13.59
N TYR A 318 13.96 -16.43 12.43
CA TYR A 318 12.95 -17.03 11.57
C TYR A 318 12.92 -18.54 11.80
N GLU A 319 11.81 -19.02 12.35
CA GLU A 319 11.51 -20.45 12.48
C GLU A 319 10.60 -20.90 11.35
N GLY A 320 10.62 -22.19 11.01
CA GLY A 320 9.74 -22.75 9.98
C GLY A 320 10.15 -22.46 8.53
N VAL A 321 11.36 -21.95 8.31
CA VAL A 321 11.83 -21.54 6.97
C VAL A 321 11.94 -22.73 6.03
N ASN A 322 12.55 -23.84 6.47
CA ASN A 322 12.73 -25.03 5.63
C ASN A 322 11.38 -25.72 5.34
N GLU A 323 10.51 -25.75 6.34
CA GLU A 323 9.15 -26.26 6.25
C GLU A 323 8.35 -25.45 5.21
N THR A 324 8.43 -24.12 5.28
CA THR A 324 7.79 -23.21 4.32
C THR A 324 8.34 -23.41 2.91
N LEU A 325 9.66 -23.47 2.75
CA LEU A 325 10.31 -23.67 1.45
C LEU A 325 10.05 -25.07 0.86
N GLY A 326 9.75 -26.06 1.70
CA GLY A 326 9.36 -27.40 1.29
C GLY A 326 7.94 -27.49 0.71
N VAL A 327 7.10 -26.48 0.91
CA VAL A 327 5.74 -26.44 0.36
C VAL A 327 5.80 -26.08 -1.13
N THR A 328 5.40 -27.00 -2.00
CA THR A 328 5.32 -26.76 -3.45
C THR A 328 4.46 -25.53 -3.76
N GLY A 329 5.02 -24.58 -4.49
CA GLY A 329 4.35 -23.33 -4.86
C GLY A 329 4.45 -22.23 -3.80
N ALA A 330 5.18 -22.44 -2.70
CA ALA A 330 5.46 -21.39 -1.72
C ALA A 330 6.75 -20.62 -2.06
N TYR A 331 6.67 -19.30 -2.04
CA TYR A 331 7.76 -18.39 -2.34
C TYR A 331 7.94 -17.41 -1.17
N LEU A 332 8.97 -17.64 -0.38
CA LEU A 332 9.29 -16.81 0.78
C LEU A 332 10.07 -15.55 0.36
N HIS A 333 9.60 -14.39 0.81
CA HIS A 333 10.24 -13.09 0.65
C HIS A 333 10.52 -12.48 2.03
N LEU A 334 11.79 -12.44 2.45
CA LEU A 334 12.21 -11.80 3.71
C LEU A 334 12.82 -10.41 3.44
N TYR A 335 12.43 -9.42 4.24
CA TYR A 335 12.81 -8.02 4.00
C TYR A 335 14.18 -7.64 4.57
N GLY A 336 14.85 -8.56 5.28
CA GLY A 336 16.16 -8.31 5.89
C GLY A 336 16.13 -7.34 7.07
N LYS A 337 14.97 -7.17 7.71
CA LYS A 337 14.83 -6.37 8.93
C LYS A 337 15.49 -7.11 10.10
N LYS A 338 16.51 -6.50 10.71
CA LYS A 338 17.26 -7.13 11.82
C LYS A 338 16.42 -7.28 13.10
N LEU A 339 15.60 -6.28 13.40
CA LEU A 339 14.79 -6.25 14.61
C LEU A 339 13.34 -6.62 14.32
N THR A 340 12.76 -7.51 15.11
CA THR A 340 11.32 -7.82 15.12
C THR A 340 10.64 -7.17 16.33
N LYS A 341 9.33 -6.92 16.19
CA LYS A 341 8.40 -6.53 17.26
C LYS A 341 7.00 -7.04 16.86
N PRO A 342 6.03 -7.13 17.79
CA PRO A 342 4.71 -7.67 17.46
C PRO A 342 4.09 -6.94 16.27
N SER A 343 3.54 -7.71 15.33
CA SER A 343 2.88 -7.24 14.10
C SER A 343 3.77 -6.48 13.11
N ARG A 344 5.10 -6.40 13.33
CA ARG A 344 6.01 -5.83 12.32
C ARG A 344 6.04 -6.74 11.09
N LYS A 345 5.82 -6.18 9.91
CA LYS A 345 5.97 -6.91 8.63
C LYS A 345 7.45 -7.25 8.40
N MET A 346 7.81 -8.53 8.51
CA MET A 346 9.18 -9.05 8.38
C MET A 346 9.44 -9.72 7.03
N GLY A 347 8.37 -10.11 6.34
CA GLY A 347 8.38 -10.71 5.02
C GLY A 347 6.96 -10.99 4.54
N HIS A 348 6.86 -11.75 3.46
CA HIS A 348 5.61 -12.39 3.03
C HIS A 348 5.92 -13.74 2.38
N VAL A 349 4.91 -14.60 2.27
CA VAL A 349 4.95 -15.81 1.46
C VAL A 349 3.88 -15.69 0.39
N THR A 350 4.28 -15.82 -0.88
CA THR A 350 3.33 -15.99 -1.98
C THR A 350 3.15 -17.48 -2.21
N ILE A 351 1.91 -17.93 -2.27
CA ILE A 351 1.52 -19.34 -2.38
C ILE A 351 0.78 -19.49 -3.70
N LEU A 352 1.23 -20.41 -4.56
CA LEU A 352 0.57 -20.73 -5.82
C LEU A 352 -0.08 -22.12 -5.74
N ASP A 353 -1.28 -22.20 -6.31
CA ASP A 353 -1.99 -23.46 -6.55
C ASP A 353 -2.84 -23.38 -7.82
N GLN A 354 -3.38 -24.50 -8.27
CA GLN A 354 -4.32 -24.58 -9.39
C GLN A 354 -5.78 -24.68 -8.91
N SER A 355 -5.99 -24.85 -7.60
CA SER A 355 -7.29 -25.02 -6.96
C SER A 355 -7.40 -24.19 -5.69
N LEU A 356 -8.59 -23.68 -5.38
CA LEU A 356 -8.86 -22.95 -4.13
C LEU A 356 -8.65 -23.85 -2.90
N GLU A 357 -9.02 -25.12 -2.99
CA GLU A 357 -8.86 -26.07 -1.89
C GLU A 357 -7.38 -26.31 -1.58
N GLY A 358 -6.56 -26.60 -2.59
CA GLY A 358 -5.11 -26.77 -2.42
C GLY A 358 -4.44 -25.51 -1.90
N LEU A 359 -4.88 -24.34 -2.38
CA LEU A 359 -4.40 -23.05 -1.88
C LEU A 359 -4.72 -22.87 -0.39
N GLN A 360 -5.94 -23.16 0.03
CA GLN A 360 -6.36 -23.03 1.43
C GLN A 360 -5.59 -23.97 2.36
N GLN A 361 -5.36 -25.22 1.95
CA GLN A 361 -4.54 -26.17 2.70
C GLN A 361 -3.10 -25.65 2.89
N LYS A 362 -2.51 -25.08 1.84
CA LYS A 362 -1.16 -24.50 1.90
C LYS A 362 -1.09 -23.23 2.74
N ILE A 363 -2.10 -22.36 2.67
CA ILE A 363 -2.22 -21.16 3.52
C ILE A 363 -2.13 -21.56 4.99
N GLU A 364 -2.96 -22.52 5.42
CA GLU A 364 -2.98 -22.97 6.81
C GLU A 364 -1.67 -23.66 7.22
N LEU A 365 -1.07 -24.45 6.34
CA LEU A 365 0.24 -25.05 6.60
C LEU A 365 1.31 -23.97 6.83
N ILE A 366 1.36 -22.94 5.99
CA ILE A 366 2.36 -21.88 6.05
C ILE A 366 2.17 -20.99 7.28
N LYS A 367 0.93 -20.59 7.58
CA LYS A 367 0.59 -19.81 8.78
C LYS A 367 1.04 -20.50 10.07
N ASN A 368 0.95 -21.83 10.11
CA ASN A 368 1.38 -22.62 11.26
C ASN A 368 2.89 -22.90 11.29
N SER A 369 3.57 -22.80 10.14
CA SER A 369 4.99 -23.11 10.00
C SER A 369 5.88 -21.92 10.32
N ILE A 370 5.70 -20.78 9.62
CA ILE A 370 6.65 -19.67 9.70
C ILE A 370 6.35 -18.74 10.87
N LYS A 371 7.37 -18.49 11.70
CA LYS A 371 7.27 -17.58 12.85
C LYS A 371 8.50 -16.69 12.93
N VAL A 372 8.29 -15.44 13.37
CA VAL A 372 9.40 -14.52 13.65
C VAL A 372 9.45 -14.21 15.14
N VAL A 373 10.42 -14.82 15.80
CA VAL A 373 10.61 -14.78 17.26
C VAL A 373 11.93 -14.07 17.60
N THR A 374 12.25 -14.02 18.88
CA THR A 374 13.52 -13.56 19.46
C THR A 374 14.11 -14.68 20.32
N LYS A 375 15.40 -14.58 20.65
CA LYS A 375 16.04 -15.50 21.62
C LYS A 375 15.37 -15.47 22.98
#